data_AF-A0A9P5GJK2-F1
#
_entry.id   AF-A0A9P5GJK2-F1
#
_cell.length_a   1.000
_cell.length_b   1.000
_cell.length_c   1.000
_cell.angle_alpha   90.00
_cell.angle_beta   90.00
_cell.angle_gamma   90.00
#
_symmetry.space_group_name_H-M   'P 1'
#
loop_
_entity.id
_entity.type
_entity.pdbx_description
1 polymer ?
#
loop_
_entity_poly.entity_id
_entity_poly.type
_entity_poly.pdbx_seq_one_letter_code
_entity_poly.pdbx_strand_id
1 'polypeptide(L)'
;MSPKDLDLAIQNIKDDREHMELLTTLSPQLQRLVDHGLPDLHSFYADLNGKKLLSECKLQELQNEYILKQDKLPSGKLDMAISILIKSIEENVLGQQKLDDDFVLIHG
;
A
#
# COMPACT_ATOMS: atom_id res chain seq x y z
N MET A 1 -39.00 0.39 7.13
CA MET A 1 -38.05 1.20 7.92
C MET A 1 -38.75 2.50 8.29
N SER A 2 -38.90 2.79 9.59
CA SER A 2 -39.52 4.02 10.07
C SER A 2 -38.50 5.17 10.04
N PRO A 3 -38.92 6.45 9.82
CA PRO A 3 -38.03 7.61 9.95
C PRO A 3 -37.26 7.64 11.27
N LYS A 4 -37.89 7.17 12.36
CA LYS A 4 -37.27 7.06 13.69
C LYS A 4 -36.14 6.03 13.75
N ASP A 5 -36.21 4.97 12.96
CA ASP A 5 -35.17 3.94 12.90
C ASP A 5 -33.93 4.48 12.16
N LEU A 6 -34.14 5.35 11.17
CA LEU A 6 -33.08 6.03 10.44
C LEU A 6 -32.37 7.05 11.35
N ASP A 7 -33.12 7.85 12.09
CA ASP A 7 -32.55 8.82 13.04
C ASP A 7 -31.75 8.13 14.15
N LEU A 8 -32.24 7.00 14.66
CA LEU A 8 -31.54 6.20 15.66
C LEU A 8 -30.24 5.60 15.09
N ALA A 9 -30.27 5.10 13.85
CA ALA A 9 -29.07 4.61 13.17
C ALA A 9 -28.04 5.72 12.94
N ILE A 10 -28.48 6.90 12.48
CA ILE A 10 -27.61 8.08 12.32
C ILE A 10 -27.00 8.47 13.66
N GLN A 11 -27.77 8.42 14.74
CA GLN A 11 -27.27 8.79 16.06
C GLN A 11 -26.28 7.76 16.61
N ASN A 12 -26.54 6.47 16.45
CA ASN A 12 -25.59 5.42 16.83
C ASN A 12 -24.27 5.51 16.05
N ILE A 13 -24.31 5.92 14.78
CA ILE A 13 -23.11 6.17 13.95
C ILE A 13 -22.36 7.43 14.43
N LYS A 14 -23.08 8.46 14.88
CA LYS A 14 -22.46 9.67 15.45
C LYS A 14 -21.85 9.43 16.82
N ASP A 15 -22.45 8.53 17.60
CA ASP A 15 -21.97 8.14 18.93
C ASP A 15 -20.71 7.27 18.83
N ASP A 16 -20.43 6.68 17.65
CA ASP A 16 -19.15 6.08 17.30
C ASP A 16 -18.11 7.17 16.99
N ARG A 17 -17.50 7.68 18.07
CA ARG A 17 -16.52 8.75 18.03
C ARG A 17 -15.32 8.44 17.14
N GLU A 18 -14.79 7.22 17.17
CA GLU A 18 -13.63 6.84 16.37
C GLU A 18 -13.98 6.86 14.88
N HIS A 19 -15.15 6.32 14.52
CA HIS A 19 -15.64 6.34 13.16
C HIS A 19 -15.88 7.78 12.65
N MET A 20 -16.45 8.65 13.50
CA MET A 20 -16.65 10.06 13.17
C MET A 20 -15.32 10.81 13.01
N GLU A 21 -14.33 10.56 13.87
CA GLU A 21 -13.01 11.19 13.74
C GLU A 21 -12.29 10.73 12.46
N LEU A 22 -12.44 9.46 12.07
CA LEU A 22 -11.92 8.94 10.81
C LEU A 22 -12.60 9.62 9.60
N LEU A 23 -13.93 9.69 9.59
CA LEU A 23 -14.69 10.36 8.52
C LEU A 23 -14.30 11.84 8.40
N THR A 24 -14.15 12.52 9.53
CA THR A 24 -13.76 13.93 9.55
C THR A 24 -12.32 14.13 9.03
N THR A 25 -11.45 13.13 9.22
CA THR A 25 -10.08 13.13 8.70
C THR A 25 -10.01 12.78 7.21
N LEU A 26 -10.91 11.93 6.72
CA LEU A 26 -10.98 11.53 5.31
C LEU A 26 -11.63 12.61 4.42
N SER A 27 -12.63 13.32 4.95
CA SER A 27 -13.45 14.27 4.18
C SER A 27 -12.65 15.32 3.39
N PRO A 28 -11.60 15.96 3.96
CA PRO A 28 -10.75 16.90 3.21
C PRO A 28 -10.04 16.26 2.01
N GLN A 29 -9.70 14.97 2.09
CA GLN A 29 -9.01 14.26 1.02
C GLN A 29 -9.93 13.99 -0.17
N LEU A 30 -11.20 13.68 0.11
CA LEU A 30 -12.23 13.56 -0.93
C LEU A 30 -12.46 14.90 -1.64
N GLN A 31 -12.52 16.00 -0.88
CA GLN A 31 -12.66 17.33 -1.46
C GLN A 31 -11.48 17.68 -2.37
N ARG A 32 -10.24 17.40 -1.94
CA ARG A 32 -9.05 17.63 -2.79
C ARG A 32 -9.01 16.74 -4.02
N LEU A 33 -9.51 15.50 -3.92
CA LEU A 33 -9.65 14.64 -5.08
C LEU A 33 -10.64 15.23 -6.10
N VAL A 34 -11.77 15.80 -5.63
CA VAL A 34 -12.75 16.47 -6.49
C VAL A 34 -12.18 17.75 -7.11
N ASP A 35 -11.51 18.58 -6.31
CA ASP A 35 -11.08 19.92 -6.74
C ASP A 35 -9.78 19.91 -7.55
N HIS A 36 -8.87 18.97 -7.25
CA HIS A 36 -7.51 18.96 -7.76
C HIS A 36 -7.11 17.65 -8.45
N GLY A 37 -7.99 16.65 -8.45
CA GLY A 37 -7.72 15.34 -9.05
C GLY A 37 -6.73 14.47 -8.26
N LEU A 38 -6.27 14.92 -7.09
CA LEU A 38 -5.37 14.17 -6.23
C LEU A 38 -5.56 14.49 -4.74
N PRO A 39 -5.49 13.48 -3.86
CA PRO A 39 -5.49 13.68 -2.42
C PRO A 39 -4.10 14.12 -1.93
N ASP A 40 -4.02 14.51 -0.67
CA ASP A 40 -2.77 14.75 0.05
C ASP A 40 -2.58 13.69 1.13
N LEU A 41 -1.99 12.57 0.71
CA LEU A 41 -1.80 11.41 1.58
C LEU A 41 -0.81 11.70 2.73
N HIS A 42 0.15 12.60 2.54
CA HIS A 42 1.09 12.99 3.61
C HIS A 42 0.36 13.67 4.76
N SER A 43 -0.45 14.68 4.45
CA SER A 43 -1.27 15.36 5.45
C SER A 43 -2.28 14.40 6.08
N PHE A 44 -2.87 13.51 5.28
CA PHE A 44 -3.80 12.49 5.77
C PHE A 44 -3.16 11.53 6.78
N TYR A 45 -1.98 10.97 6.48
CA TYR A 45 -1.28 10.06 7.39
C TYR A 45 -0.80 10.78 8.66
N ALA A 46 -0.38 12.05 8.54
CA ALA A 46 -0.03 12.87 9.70
C ALA A 46 -1.24 13.07 10.63
N ASP A 47 -2.42 13.35 10.07
CA ASP A 47 -3.65 13.52 10.85
C ASP A 47 -4.09 12.21 11.52
N LEU A 48 -4.04 11.09 10.81
CA LEU A 48 -4.36 9.77 11.36
C LEU A 48 -3.43 9.40 12.53
N ASN A 49 -2.14 9.69 12.41
CA ASN A 49 -1.16 9.45 13.47
C ASN A 49 -1.38 10.40 14.67
N GLY A 50 -1.57 11.70 14.41
CA GLY A 50 -1.79 12.71 15.45
C GLY A 50 -3.02 12.45 16.29
N LYS A 51 -4.08 11.90 15.68
CA LYS A 51 -5.33 11.51 16.35
C LYS A 51 -5.33 10.08 16.88
N LYS A 52 -4.25 9.31 16.66
CA LYS A 52 -4.13 7.89 17.04
C LYS A 52 -5.30 7.02 16.53
N LEU A 53 -5.82 7.34 15.34
CA LEU A 53 -6.97 6.64 14.76
C LEU A 53 -6.61 5.26 14.19
N LEU A 54 -5.32 5.03 13.92
CA LEU A 54 -4.78 3.76 13.45
C LEU A 54 -3.53 3.41 14.25
N SER A 55 -3.22 2.13 14.33
CA SER A 55 -1.94 1.67 14.86
C SER A 55 -0.80 2.07 13.92
N GLU A 56 0.41 2.24 14.47
CA GLU A 56 1.61 2.56 13.68
C GLU A 56 1.86 1.52 12.58
N CYS A 57 1.66 0.23 12.89
CA CYS A 57 1.76 -0.85 11.91
C CYS A 57 0.79 -0.65 10.73
N LYS A 58 -0.46 -0.28 11.02
CA LYS A 58 -1.48 -0.06 9.99
C LYS A 58 -1.20 1.19 9.15
N LEU A 59 -0.67 2.24 9.77
CA LEU A 59 -0.19 3.43 9.07
C LEU A 59 0.97 3.11 8.14
N GLN A 60 1.91 2.29 8.59
CA GLN A 60 3.06 1.87 7.78
C GLN A 60 2.63 1.01 6.59
N GLU A 61 1.66 0.10 6.78
CA GLU A 61 1.05 -0.65 5.68
C GLU A 61 0.47 0.30 4.61
N LEU A 62 -0.34 1.28 5.00
CA LEU A 62 -0.94 2.25 4.08
C LEU A 62 0.11 3.06 3.31
N GLN A 63 1.17 3.51 4.00
CA GLN A 63 2.27 4.24 3.37
C GLN A 63 3.04 3.40 2.34
N ASN A 64 3.15 2.09 2.56
CA ASN A 64 3.82 1.17 1.65
C ASN A 64 2.96 0.76 0.44
N GLU A 65 1.65 0.67 0.64
CA GLU A 65 0.67 0.28 -0.38
C GLU A 65 0.33 1.45 -1.31
N TYR A 66 0.10 2.64 -0.76
CA TYR A 66 -0.35 3.82 -1.48
C TYR A 66 0.76 4.88 -1.59
N ILE A 67 1.87 4.49 -2.24
CA ILE A 67 3.01 5.38 -2.51
C ILE A 67 2.62 6.36 -3.62
N LEU A 68 2.68 7.67 -3.36
CA LEU A 68 2.49 8.66 -4.43
C LEU A 68 3.71 8.64 -5.35
N LYS A 69 3.51 8.85 -6.66
CA LYS A 69 4.61 8.88 -7.66
C LYS A 69 5.76 9.84 -7.32
N GLN A 70 5.53 10.79 -6.41
CA GLN A 70 6.47 11.82 -5.98
C GLN A 70 7.23 11.44 -4.70
N ASP A 71 6.86 10.33 -4.06
CA ASP A 71 7.43 9.91 -2.80
C ASP A 71 8.78 9.21 -3.00
N LYS A 72 9.68 9.42 -2.03
CA LYS A 72 10.89 8.61 -1.92
C LYS A 72 10.48 7.15 -1.74
N LEU A 73 11.18 6.25 -2.42
CA LEU A 73 10.97 4.81 -2.27
C LEU A 73 11.00 4.45 -0.76
N PRO A 74 10.03 3.69 -0.24
CA PRO A 74 10.05 3.25 1.15
C PRO A 74 11.34 2.50 1.47
N SER A 75 11.82 2.66 2.70
CA SER A 75 13.02 1.94 3.18
C SER A 75 12.86 0.44 2.96
N GLY A 76 13.88 -0.21 2.39
CA GLY A 76 13.88 -1.65 2.13
C GLY A 76 13.14 -2.11 0.86
N LYS A 77 12.32 -1.27 0.20
CA LYS A 77 11.69 -1.66 -1.08
C LYS A 77 12.74 -1.86 -2.18
N LEU A 78 13.79 -1.02 -2.19
CA LEU A 78 14.89 -1.15 -3.14
C LEU A 78 15.67 -2.43 -2.87
N ASP A 79 16.01 -2.70 -1.61
CA ASP A 79 16.75 -3.91 -1.23
C ASP A 79 15.96 -5.18 -1.55
N MET A 80 14.64 -5.14 -1.35
CA MET A 80 13.74 -6.23 -1.74
C MET A 80 13.69 -6.41 -3.26
N ALA A 81 13.57 -5.33 -4.03
CA ALA A 81 13.60 -5.40 -5.49
C ALA A 81 14.94 -5.93 -6.01
N ILE A 82 16.06 -5.54 -5.40
CA ILE A 82 17.40 -6.05 -5.70
C ILE A 82 17.47 -7.56 -5.37
N SER A 83 16.97 -7.98 -4.21
CA SER A 83 16.97 -9.38 -3.81
C SER A 83 16.15 -10.25 -4.76
N ILE A 84 14.97 -9.76 -5.19
CA ILE A 84 14.13 -10.41 -6.18
C ILE A 84 14.85 -10.52 -7.53
N LEU A 85 15.53 -9.44 -7.95
CA LEU A 85 16.28 -9.43 -9.21
C LEU A 85 17.45 -10.43 -9.18
N ILE A 86 18.24 -10.45 -8.09
CA ILE A 86 19.34 -11.40 -7.91
C ILE A 86 18.83 -12.84 -8.03
N LYS A 87 17.78 -13.17 -7.27
CA LYS A 87 17.18 -14.50 -7.29
C LYS A 87 16.66 -14.88 -8.69
N SER A 88 16.04 -13.94 -9.40
CA SER A 88 15.56 -14.15 -10.76
C SER A 88 16.70 -14.43 -11.75
N ILE A 89 17.83 -13.73 -11.63
CA ILE A 89 19.02 -13.97 -12.46
C ILE A 89 19.63 -15.33 -12.14
N GLU A 90 19.75 -15.68 -10.86
CA GLU A 90 20.25 -16.99 -10.43
C GLU A 90 19.42 -18.13 -11.01
N GLU A 91 18.09 -18.03 -10.93
CA GLU A 91 17.18 -19.08 -11.40
C GLU A 91 17.07 -19.16 -12.93
N ASN A 92 17.07 -18.02 -13.64
CA ASN A 92 16.70 -17.96 -15.06
C ASN A 92 17.88 -17.72 -16.01
N VAL A 93 19.01 -17.22 -15.52
CA VAL A 93 20.20 -16.92 -16.34
C VAL A 93 21.36 -17.82 -15.97
N LEU A 94 21.59 -18.02 -14.66
CA LEU A 94 22.72 -18.83 -14.18
C LEU A 94 22.35 -20.32 -14.01
N GLY A 95 21.06 -20.63 -13.77
CA GLY A 95 20.56 -21.99 -13.55
C GLY A 95 20.37 -22.85 -14.82
N GLN A 96 20.58 -22.31 -16.03
CA GLN A 96 20.45 -23.05 -17.28
C GLN A 96 21.78 -23.18 -18.04
N GLN A 97 22.71 -23.95 -17.46
CA GLN A 97 23.66 -24.75 -18.23
C GLN A 97 23.58 -26.19 -17.73
N LYS A 98 22.54 -26.91 -18.15
CA LYS A 98 22.76 -28.29 -18.58
C LYS A 98 23.00 -28.20 -20.08
N LEU A 99 24.27 -28.07 -20.46
CA LEU A 99 24.69 -28.53 -21.77
C LEU A 99 24.43 -30.04 -21.73
N ASP A 100 23.34 -30.49 -22.37
CA ASP A 100 23.18 -31.92 -22.61
C ASP A 100 24.42 -32.38 -23.38
N ASP A 101 25.11 -33.37 -22.81
CA ASP A 101 26.33 -33.98 -23.31
C ASP A 101 26.09 -34.72 -24.63
N ASP A 102 25.82 -33.98 -25.73
CA ASP A 102 25.94 -34.52 -27.09
C ASP A 102 27.37 -34.33 -27.60
N PHE A 103 28.32 -34.95 -26.89
CA PHE A 103 29.66 -35.20 -27.44
C PHE A 103 29.60 -36.37 -28.41
N VAL A 104 29.41 -36.07 -29.69
CA VAL A 104 29.68 -37.05 -30.77
C VAL A 104 31.19 -37.23 -30.89
N LEU A 105 31.71 -38.36 -30.40
CA LEU A 105 33.08 -38.81 -30.64
C LEU A 105 33.26 -39.11 -32.13
N ILE A 106 33.99 -38.25 -32.85
CA ILE A 106 34.51 -38.57 -34.18
C ILE A 106 35.78 -39.40 -34.01
N HIS A 107 35.70 -40.70 -34.29
CA HIS A 107 36.87 -41.57 -34.41
C HIS A 107 37.62 -41.26 -35.70
N GLY A 108 38.89 -40.89 -35.58
CA GLY A 108 39.91 -40.89 -36.64
C GLY A 108 40.99 -41.92 -36.34
#